data_AF-W4K487-F1
#
_entry.id   AF-W4K487-F1
#
_cell.length_a   1.000
_cell.length_b   1.000
_cell.length_c   1.000
_cell.angle_alpha   90.00
_cell.angle_beta   90.00
_cell.angle_gamma   90.00
#
_symmetry.space_group_name_H-M   'P 1'
#
loop_
_entity.id
_entity.type
_entity.pdbx_description
1 polymer ?
#
loop_
_entity_poly.entity_id
_entity_poly.type
_entity_poly.pdbx_seq_one_letter_code
_entity_poly.pdbx_strand_id
1 'polypeptide(L)'
;MDISASLQANNEQLYALWSENSGLVVSLQTTLLDQILPNVVDELEIDPEDVKGAREWLQDVGSVFRMLKRHKFTSAFALETMRTTILWRLTNIPRQPPTSRPSDLIYCLAPPTSDTFGRPVLILRLASLNDSSDSTKGYLIYVIETLRGHLQDINSEMRTGEKRLILQYTLIVDMQDVSMRNINLDLLKWYIREIVPRFPGMLAAVFVINFSWTHASLWNLVKRILPEPALSKVLFPTMKGLHDVVPTSSLPQEYGGQLPKLKDVTNIVTIPDEPSSPSLDGRTVSHTDAHRPSPPANFAAAPRISPRSRYNPFFGYPISPHAPASGSSIPHLHHGRRRKRDLARTLTILWWKRWKTPLVFGLYLFLALCCVGARSQRWHWARLLTHPVFVRSHQLMNRLAKA
;
A
#
# COMPACT_ATOMS: atom_id res chain seq x y z
N MET A 1 3.05 13.83 -24.49
CA MET A 1 1.93 12.92 -24.79
C MET A 1 0.68 13.53 -24.22
N ASP A 2 -0.38 13.57 -25.02
CA ASP A 2 -1.69 14.00 -24.55
C ASP A 2 -2.26 12.95 -23.58
N ILE A 3 -2.55 13.40 -22.35
CA ILE A 3 -3.09 12.55 -21.29
C ILE A 3 -4.45 11.99 -21.70
N SER A 4 -5.29 12.82 -22.33
CA SER A 4 -6.65 12.44 -22.70
C SER A 4 -6.65 11.31 -23.72
N ALA A 5 -5.84 11.43 -24.78
CA ALA A 5 -5.68 10.40 -25.81
C ALA A 5 -5.19 9.06 -25.23
N SER A 6 -4.23 9.09 -24.30
CA SER A 6 -3.74 7.85 -23.65
C SER A 6 -4.83 7.18 -22.81
N LEU A 7 -5.63 7.96 -22.08
CA LEU A 7 -6.74 7.43 -21.29
C LEU A 7 -7.87 6.89 -22.14
N GLN A 8 -8.16 7.53 -23.28
CA GLN A 8 -9.11 7.04 -24.26
C GLN A 8 -8.68 5.68 -24.81
N ALA A 9 -7.44 5.56 -25.30
CA ALA A 9 -6.92 4.29 -25.81
C ALA A 9 -6.98 3.17 -24.76
N ASN A 10 -6.61 3.47 -23.51
CA ASN A 10 -6.69 2.51 -22.40
C ASN A 10 -8.14 2.09 -22.10
N ASN A 11 -9.09 3.03 -22.18
CA ASN A 11 -10.51 2.77 -21.96
C ASN A 11 -11.10 1.89 -23.08
N GLU A 12 -10.80 2.20 -24.34
CA GLU A 12 -11.21 1.41 -25.49
C GLU A 12 -10.63 -0.01 -25.43
N GLN A 13 -9.34 -0.15 -25.11
CA GLN A 13 -8.71 -1.45 -24.92
C GLN A 13 -9.38 -2.26 -23.79
N LEU A 14 -9.75 -1.62 -22.68
CA LEU A 14 -10.45 -2.29 -21.57
C LEU A 14 -11.79 -2.88 -22.03
N TYR A 15 -12.56 -2.12 -22.82
CA TYR A 15 -13.86 -2.58 -23.32
C TYR A 15 -13.73 -3.63 -24.43
N ALA A 16 -12.69 -3.54 -25.28
CA ALA A 16 -12.39 -4.60 -26.24
C ALA A 16 -12.12 -5.93 -25.51
N LEU A 17 -11.28 -5.90 -24.47
CA LEU A 17 -11.00 -7.08 -23.64
C LEU A 17 -12.25 -7.61 -22.93
N TRP A 18 -13.12 -6.72 -22.43
CA TRP A 18 -14.40 -7.13 -21.84
C TRP A 18 -15.27 -7.86 -22.85
N SER A 19 -15.46 -7.27 -24.04
CA SER A 19 -16.29 -7.84 -25.10
C SER A 19 -15.81 -9.23 -25.49
N GLU A 20 -14.50 -9.38 -25.71
CA GLU A 20 -13.86 -10.63 -26.13
C GLU A 20 -13.95 -11.73 -25.05
N ASN A 21 -13.84 -11.37 -23.77
CA ASN A 21 -13.69 -12.33 -22.67
C ASN A 21 -14.92 -12.47 -21.78
N SER A 22 -16.04 -11.82 -22.11
CA SER A 22 -17.28 -11.86 -21.32
C SER A 22 -17.79 -13.29 -21.08
N GLY A 23 -17.70 -14.17 -22.09
CA GLY A 23 -18.06 -15.59 -21.94
C GLY A 23 -17.19 -16.33 -20.92
N LEU A 24 -15.90 -16.01 -20.83
CA LEU A 24 -15.00 -16.59 -19.83
C LEU A 24 -15.34 -16.11 -18.41
N VAL A 25 -15.79 -14.86 -18.25
CA VAL A 25 -16.27 -14.32 -16.96
C VAL A 25 -17.43 -15.16 -16.45
N VAL A 26 -18.43 -15.41 -17.30
CA VAL A 26 -19.61 -16.21 -16.93
C VAL A 26 -19.22 -17.64 -16.59
N SER A 27 -18.40 -18.29 -17.43
CA SER A 27 -17.92 -19.66 -17.17
C SER A 27 -17.16 -19.79 -15.85
N LEU A 28 -16.31 -18.81 -15.55
CA LEU A 28 -15.56 -18.75 -14.30
C LEU A 28 -16.49 -18.55 -13.09
N GLN A 29 -17.49 -17.67 -13.20
CA GLN A 29 -18.50 -17.45 -12.15
C GLN A 29 -19.28 -18.73 -11.85
N THR A 30 -19.78 -19.42 -12.87
CA THR A 30 -20.48 -20.71 -12.71
C THR A 30 -19.60 -21.71 -11.98
N THR A 31 -18.34 -21.87 -12.40
CA THR A 31 -17.40 -22.79 -11.75
C THR A 31 -17.17 -22.42 -10.28
N LEU A 32 -17.00 -21.14 -9.97
CA LEU A 32 -16.80 -20.68 -8.61
C LEU A 32 -18.02 -20.89 -7.71
N LEU A 33 -19.21 -20.62 -8.24
CA LEU A 33 -20.47 -20.70 -7.49
C LEU A 33 -20.94 -22.14 -7.28
N ASP A 34 -20.76 -23.01 -8.28
CA ASP A 34 -21.36 -24.35 -8.29
C ASP A 34 -20.39 -25.43 -7.83
N GLN A 35 -19.07 -25.19 -7.92
CA GLN A 35 -18.06 -26.18 -7.54
C GLN A 35 -17.16 -25.70 -6.40
N ILE A 36 -16.60 -24.50 -6.48
CA ILE A 36 -15.58 -24.06 -5.50
C ILE A 36 -16.21 -23.62 -4.18
N LEU A 37 -17.23 -22.76 -4.23
CA LEU A 37 -17.85 -22.23 -3.02
C LEU A 37 -18.45 -23.35 -2.15
N PRO A 38 -19.23 -24.33 -2.67
CA PRO A 38 -19.74 -25.43 -1.85
C PRO A 38 -18.63 -26.21 -1.16
N ASN A 39 -17.56 -26.56 -1.89
CA ASN A 39 -16.41 -27.27 -1.31
C ASN A 39 -15.73 -26.47 -0.18
N VAL A 40 -15.60 -25.15 -0.34
CA VAL A 40 -15.01 -24.28 0.69
C VAL A 40 -15.92 -24.16 1.92
N VAL A 41 -17.24 -24.14 1.72
CA VAL A 41 -18.23 -24.12 2.80
C VAL A 41 -18.18 -25.43 3.60
N ASP A 42 -18.15 -26.56 2.91
CA ASP A 42 -18.09 -27.88 3.53
C ASP A 42 -16.75 -28.10 4.28
N GLU A 43 -15.63 -27.61 3.73
CA GLU A 43 -14.29 -27.76 4.33
C GLU A 43 -14.10 -26.91 5.60
N LEU A 44 -14.70 -25.71 5.65
CA LEU A 44 -14.44 -24.72 6.70
C LEU A 44 -15.61 -24.45 7.63
N GLU A 45 -16.74 -25.14 7.46
CA GLU A 45 -17.97 -24.98 8.25
C GLU A 45 -18.40 -23.50 8.34
N ILE A 46 -18.46 -22.84 7.18
CA ILE A 46 -18.67 -21.39 7.08
C ILE A 46 -20.11 -21.02 7.48
N ASP A 47 -20.25 -19.93 8.23
CA ASP A 47 -21.54 -19.37 8.64
C ASP A 47 -22.42 -18.97 7.43
N PRO A 48 -23.75 -19.19 7.46
CA PRO A 48 -24.64 -18.87 6.34
C PRO A 48 -24.56 -17.43 5.83
N GLU A 49 -24.33 -16.43 6.70
CA GLU A 49 -24.19 -15.03 6.29
C GLU A 49 -22.89 -14.82 5.50
N ASP A 50 -21.80 -15.46 5.92
CA ASP A 50 -20.53 -15.42 5.21
C ASP A 50 -20.61 -16.12 3.84
N VAL A 51 -21.38 -17.22 3.74
CA VAL A 51 -21.67 -17.89 2.46
C VAL A 51 -22.46 -16.97 1.52
N LYS A 52 -23.47 -16.27 2.05
CA LYS A 52 -24.25 -15.30 1.29
C LYS A 52 -23.37 -14.17 0.77
N GLY A 53 -22.54 -13.57 1.63
CA GLY A 53 -21.62 -12.51 1.22
C GLY A 53 -20.57 -12.97 0.20
N ALA A 54 -20.06 -14.21 0.32
CA ALA A 54 -19.16 -14.79 -0.67
C ALA A 54 -19.85 -15.00 -2.03
N ARG A 55 -21.10 -15.47 -2.03
CA ARG A 55 -21.93 -15.64 -3.23
C ARG A 55 -22.21 -14.30 -3.91
N GLU A 56 -22.62 -13.28 -3.16
CA GLU A 56 -22.87 -11.93 -3.68
C GLU A 56 -21.61 -11.33 -4.32
N TRP A 57 -20.45 -11.52 -3.70
CA TRP A 57 -19.17 -11.09 -4.27
C TRP A 57 -18.82 -11.86 -5.56
N LEU A 58 -19.05 -13.17 -5.60
CA LEU A 58 -18.80 -13.98 -6.80
C LEU A 58 -19.74 -13.60 -7.97
N GLN A 59 -20.91 -13.07 -7.68
CA GLN A 59 -21.85 -12.55 -8.68
C GLN A 59 -21.44 -11.19 -9.26
N ASP A 60 -20.50 -10.46 -8.64
CA ASP A 60 -19.94 -9.21 -9.17
C ASP A 60 -19.08 -9.50 -10.41
N VAL A 61 -19.70 -9.39 -11.58
CA VAL A 61 -19.09 -9.62 -12.90
C VAL A 61 -17.86 -8.73 -13.13
N GLY A 62 -17.86 -7.50 -12.60
CA GLY A 62 -16.75 -6.57 -12.74
C GLY A 62 -15.53 -7.06 -11.96
N SER A 63 -15.73 -7.58 -10.75
CA SER A 63 -14.66 -8.14 -9.92
C SER A 63 -14.08 -9.41 -10.52
N VAL A 64 -14.92 -10.31 -11.05
CA VAL A 64 -14.46 -11.53 -11.73
C VAL A 64 -13.65 -11.20 -12.99
N PHE A 65 -14.14 -10.28 -13.83
CA PHE A 65 -13.41 -9.81 -15.00
C PHE A 65 -12.06 -9.20 -14.65
N ARG A 66 -12.00 -8.33 -13.62
CA ARG A 66 -10.74 -7.72 -13.19
C ARG A 66 -9.74 -8.77 -12.70
N MET A 67 -10.20 -9.85 -12.07
CA MET A 67 -9.35 -10.97 -11.67
C MET A 67 -8.83 -11.76 -12.88
N LEU A 68 -9.69 -12.11 -13.83
CA LEU A 68 -9.28 -12.74 -15.09
C LEU A 68 -8.25 -11.89 -15.83
N LYS A 69 -8.52 -10.59 -16.01
CA LYS A 69 -7.61 -9.66 -16.68
C LYS A 69 -6.24 -9.63 -16.01
N ARG A 70 -6.18 -9.62 -14.67
CA ARG A 70 -4.92 -9.67 -13.91
C ARG A 70 -4.09 -10.91 -14.28
N HIS A 71 -4.75 -12.04 -14.46
CA HIS A 71 -4.13 -13.31 -14.83
C HIS A 71 -4.13 -13.55 -16.34
N LYS A 72 -4.19 -12.49 -17.15
CA LYS A 72 -4.16 -12.56 -18.63
C LYS A 72 -5.19 -13.56 -19.18
N PHE A 73 -6.36 -13.60 -18.57
CA PHE A 73 -7.49 -14.49 -18.92
C PHE A 73 -7.17 -15.99 -18.82
N THR A 74 -6.17 -16.36 -18.00
CA THR A 74 -5.89 -17.78 -17.69
C THR A 74 -6.80 -18.25 -16.55
N SER A 75 -7.89 -18.96 -16.87
CA SER A 75 -8.93 -19.35 -15.91
C SER A 75 -8.40 -20.12 -14.70
N ALA A 76 -7.45 -21.04 -14.87
CA ALA A 76 -6.89 -21.81 -13.75
C ALA A 76 -6.20 -20.92 -12.70
N PHE A 77 -5.42 -19.92 -13.13
CA PHE A 77 -4.76 -18.99 -12.22
C PHE A 77 -5.74 -18.02 -11.57
N ALA A 78 -6.77 -17.60 -12.31
CA ALA A 78 -7.84 -16.78 -11.77
C ALA A 78 -8.65 -17.54 -10.72
N LEU A 79 -9.03 -18.80 -10.98
CA LEU A 79 -9.72 -19.70 -10.04
C LEU A 79 -8.99 -19.78 -8.70
N GLU A 80 -7.70 -20.11 -8.74
CA GLU A 80 -6.89 -20.27 -7.52
C GLU A 80 -6.77 -18.95 -6.74
N THR A 81 -6.59 -17.83 -7.45
CA THR A 81 -6.52 -16.51 -6.83
C THR A 81 -7.87 -16.09 -6.25
N MET A 82 -8.99 -16.44 -6.90
CA MET A 82 -10.32 -16.17 -6.37
C MET A 82 -10.61 -17.03 -5.15
N ARG A 83 -10.24 -18.33 -5.14
CA ARG A 83 -10.36 -19.19 -3.96
C ARG A 83 -9.64 -18.59 -2.75
N THR A 84 -8.36 -18.25 -2.92
CA THR A 84 -7.57 -17.63 -1.84
C THR A 84 -8.09 -16.24 -1.44
N THR A 85 -8.69 -15.50 -2.38
CA THR A 85 -9.36 -14.23 -2.08
C THR A 85 -10.63 -14.44 -1.25
N ILE A 86 -11.46 -15.45 -1.54
CA ILE A 86 -12.64 -15.79 -0.71
C ILE A 86 -12.20 -16.05 0.73
N LEU A 87 -11.20 -16.91 0.93
CA LEU A 87 -10.68 -17.24 2.27
C LEU A 87 -10.18 -16.00 3.02
N TRP A 88 -9.49 -15.10 2.32
CA TRP A 88 -9.06 -13.84 2.91
C TRP A 88 -10.24 -12.93 3.25
N ARG A 89 -11.26 -12.85 2.37
CA ARG A 89 -12.44 -12.00 2.57
C ARG A 89 -13.21 -12.41 3.82
N LEU A 90 -13.40 -13.71 4.02
CA LEU A 90 -14.08 -14.28 5.20
C LEU A 90 -13.43 -13.86 6.53
N THR A 91 -12.12 -13.60 6.51
CA THR A 91 -11.36 -13.29 7.73
C THR A 91 -11.02 -11.80 7.88
N ASN A 92 -11.01 -11.03 6.80
CA ASN A 92 -10.47 -9.66 6.78
C ASN A 92 -11.50 -8.59 6.43
N ILE A 93 -12.62 -8.94 5.78
CA ILE A 93 -13.65 -7.94 5.48
C ILE A 93 -14.44 -7.65 6.75
N PRO A 94 -14.47 -6.39 7.20
CA PRO A 94 -15.19 -6.06 8.42
C PRO A 94 -16.70 -6.13 8.14
N ARG A 95 -17.42 -6.88 8.97
CA ARG A 95 -18.90 -6.97 8.92
C ARG A 95 -19.58 -5.66 9.33
N GLN A 96 -18.87 -4.84 10.08
CA GLN A 96 -19.33 -3.56 10.58
C GLN A 96 -18.34 -2.47 10.20
N PRO A 97 -18.82 -1.25 9.98
CA PRO A 97 -17.93 -0.13 9.75
C PRO A 97 -16.96 0.08 10.91
N PRO A 98 -15.71 0.49 10.63
CA PRO A 98 -14.72 0.75 11.68
C PRO A 98 -15.15 1.93 12.56
N THR A 99 -14.96 1.78 13.87
CA THR A 99 -15.34 2.79 14.88
C THR A 99 -14.46 4.05 14.82
N SER A 100 -13.16 3.88 14.57
CA SER A 100 -12.21 4.98 14.40
C SER A 100 -11.97 5.28 12.92
N ARG A 101 -12.14 6.53 12.52
CA ARG A 101 -11.95 6.99 11.13
C ARG A 101 -10.82 8.03 11.09
N PRO A 102 -9.86 7.92 10.15
CA PRO A 102 -9.08 9.08 9.77
C PRO A 102 -10.01 10.04 9.03
N SER A 103 -10.39 11.13 9.68
CA SER A 103 -11.19 12.18 9.05
C SER A 103 -10.51 12.62 7.75
N ASP A 104 -11.32 12.82 6.71
CA ASP A 104 -10.91 13.47 5.47
C ASP A 104 -9.83 12.75 4.65
N LEU A 105 -9.67 11.43 4.77
CA LEU A 105 -8.65 10.68 4.00
C LEU A 105 -9.06 10.41 2.54
N ILE A 106 -10.20 9.75 2.33
CA ILE A 106 -10.70 9.36 1.00
C ILE A 106 -12.12 9.86 0.83
N TYR A 107 -12.38 10.50 -0.31
CA TYR A 107 -13.68 10.94 -0.76
C TYR A 107 -14.04 10.23 -2.06
N CYS A 108 -15.23 9.65 -2.12
CA CYS A 108 -15.87 9.27 -3.36
C CYS A 108 -16.99 10.25 -3.65
N LEU A 109 -16.85 11.03 -4.71
CA LEU A 109 -17.80 12.07 -5.07
C LEU A 109 -19.11 11.43 -5.55
N ALA A 110 -20.23 11.91 -5.01
CA ALA A 110 -21.56 11.39 -5.32
C ALA A 110 -22.03 11.74 -6.76
N PRO A 111 -22.85 10.91 -7.41
CA PRO A 111 -23.43 11.22 -8.72
C PRO A 111 -24.09 12.61 -8.77
N PRO A 112 -24.05 13.32 -9.92
CA PRO A 112 -23.62 12.87 -11.25
C PRO A 112 -22.12 13.05 -11.53
N THR A 113 -21.27 13.20 -10.51
CA THR A 113 -19.85 13.50 -10.72
C THR A 113 -19.09 12.33 -11.33
N SER A 114 -18.51 12.56 -12.51
CA SER A 114 -17.65 11.59 -13.18
C SER A 114 -16.57 12.29 -14.02
N ASP A 115 -15.57 11.54 -14.46
CA ASP A 115 -14.70 11.98 -15.53
C ASP A 115 -15.38 11.90 -16.91
N THR A 116 -14.66 12.31 -17.96
CA THR A 116 -15.15 12.32 -19.36
C THR A 116 -15.49 10.93 -19.91
N PHE A 117 -15.05 9.85 -19.24
CA PHE A 117 -15.34 8.47 -19.61
C PHE A 117 -16.44 7.85 -18.74
N GLY A 118 -17.11 8.65 -17.91
CA GLY A 118 -18.18 8.23 -17.01
C GLY A 118 -17.70 7.54 -15.74
N ARG A 119 -16.38 7.54 -15.45
CA ARG A 119 -15.83 6.88 -14.26
C ARG A 119 -16.02 7.77 -13.04
N PRO A 120 -16.46 7.24 -11.88
CA PRO A 120 -16.56 8.04 -10.66
C PRO A 120 -15.18 8.53 -10.22
N VAL A 121 -15.17 9.66 -9.52
CA VAL A 121 -13.94 10.35 -9.11
C VAL A 121 -13.70 10.14 -7.62
N LEU A 122 -12.48 9.71 -7.30
CA LEU A 122 -11.97 9.58 -5.95
C LEU A 122 -10.97 10.69 -5.66
N ILE A 123 -10.99 11.22 -4.44
CA ILE A 123 -10.00 12.18 -3.95
C ILE A 123 -9.36 11.60 -2.69
N LEU A 124 -8.04 11.42 -2.73
CA LEU A 124 -7.21 10.98 -1.61
C LEU A 124 -6.37 12.16 -1.11
N ARG A 125 -6.61 12.61 0.11
CA ARG A 125 -5.79 13.64 0.77
C ARG A 125 -4.67 12.98 1.56
N LEU A 126 -3.47 12.99 0.99
CA LEU A 126 -2.37 12.21 1.57
C LEU A 126 -1.88 12.78 2.91
N ALA A 127 -2.09 14.09 3.18
CA ALA A 127 -1.77 14.71 4.46
C ALA A 127 -2.57 14.16 5.66
N SER A 128 -3.74 13.56 5.40
CA SER A 128 -4.57 12.91 6.43
C SER A 128 -4.05 11.50 6.79
N LEU A 129 -3.08 10.96 6.03
CA LEU A 129 -2.53 9.62 6.21
C LEU A 129 -1.38 9.60 7.24
N ASN A 130 -1.66 10.01 8.48
CA ASN A 130 -0.62 10.20 9.50
C ASN A 130 -0.34 8.96 10.38
N ASP A 131 -1.16 7.90 10.31
CA ASP A 131 -1.07 6.75 11.22
C ASP A 131 -1.00 5.38 10.51
N SER A 132 -0.03 4.55 10.88
CA SER A 132 0.14 3.12 10.45
C SER A 132 -0.67 2.13 11.28
N SER A 133 -1.43 2.60 12.25
CA SER A 133 -2.20 1.74 13.14
C SER A 133 -3.04 0.72 12.37
N ASP A 134 -3.31 -0.41 13.02
CA ASP A 134 -4.14 -1.46 12.43
C ASP A 134 -5.57 -0.97 12.13
N SER A 135 -6.03 0.10 12.80
CA SER A 135 -7.28 0.78 12.47
C SER A 135 -7.23 1.44 11.08
N THR A 136 -6.12 2.06 10.65
CA THR A 136 -5.99 2.60 9.28
C THR A 136 -6.07 1.50 8.23
N LYS A 137 -5.46 0.33 8.50
CA LYS A 137 -5.56 -0.83 7.58
C LYS A 137 -6.99 -1.34 7.48
N GLY A 138 -7.66 -1.53 8.62
CA GLY A 138 -9.07 -1.93 8.67
C GLY A 138 -9.97 -0.93 7.94
N TYR A 139 -9.73 0.37 8.14
CA TYR A 139 -10.42 1.43 7.40
C TYR A 139 -10.19 1.33 5.90
N LEU A 140 -8.95 1.18 5.43
CA LEU A 140 -8.68 1.04 3.99
C LEU A 140 -9.35 -0.20 3.38
N ILE A 141 -9.38 -1.33 4.09
CA ILE A 141 -10.11 -2.52 3.64
C ILE A 141 -11.61 -2.21 3.49
N TYR A 142 -12.21 -1.59 4.50
CA TYR A 142 -13.62 -1.17 4.47
C TYR A 142 -13.91 -0.24 3.30
N VAL A 143 -13.09 0.81 3.10
CA VAL A 143 -13.26 1.77 2.01
C VAL A 143 -13.22 1.08 0.66
N ILE A 144 -12.23 0.22 0.42
CA ILE A 144 -12.05 -0.44 -0.87
C ILE A 144 -13.16 -1.44 -1.16
N GLU A 145 -13.66 -2.13 -0.14
CA GLU A 145 -14.83 -2.99 -0.27
C GLU A 145 -16.08 -2.17 -0.59
N THR A 146 -16.26 -1.03 0.07
CA THR A 146 -17.36 -0.09 -0.20
C THR A 146 -17.30 0.43 -1.63
N LEU A 147 -16.11 0.82 -2.11
CA LEU A 147 -15.90 1.28 -3.48
C LEU A 147 -16.17 0.18 -4.52
N ARG A 148 -15.84 -1.08 -4.21
CA ARG A 148 -16.18 -2.23 -5.05
C ARG A 148 -17.69 -2.42 -5.13
N GLY A 149 -18.37 -2.41 -3.99
CA GLY A 149 -19.84 -2.49 -3.91
C GLY A 149 -20.52 -1.38 -4.70
N HIS A 150 -20.05 -0.14 -4.52
CA HIS A 150 -20.57 1.00 -5.27
C HIS A 150 -20.43 0.86 -6.80
N LEU A 151 -19.32 0.29 -7.32
CA LEU A 151 -19.23 -0.02 -8.76
C LEU A 151 -20.26 -1.07 -9.19
N GLN A 152 -20.53 -2.06 -8.34
CA GLN A 152 -21.55 -3.07 -8.61
C GLN A 152 -22.96 -2.45 -8.63
N ASP A 153 -23.25 -1.54 -7.70
CA ASP A 153 -24.54 -0.84 -7.62
C ASP A 153 -24.77 0.02 -8.85
N ILE A 154 -23.79 0.85 -9.23
CA ILE A 154 -23.84 1.68 -10.45
C ILE A 154 -24.14 0.81 -11.68
N ASN A 155 -23.47 -0.33 -11.81
CA ASN A 155 -23.68 -1.24 -12.95
C ASN A 155 -25.02 -1.99 -12.91
N SER A 156 -25.59 -2.18 -11.72
CA SER A 156 -26.87 -2.86 -11.55
C SER A 156 -28.04 -1.95 -11.92
N GLU A 157 -27.94 -0.66 -11.59
CA GLU A 157 -28.91 0.37 -11.97
C GLU A 157 -28.91 0.66 -13.49
N MET A 158 -27.77 0.46 -14.16
CA MET A 158 -27.61 0.69 -15.60
C MET A 158 -28.20 -0.38 -16.53
N ARG A 159 -28.87 -1.41 -15.99
CA ARG A 159 -29.39 -2.56 -16.77
C ARG A 159 -30.47 -2.23 -17.81
N THR A 160 -30.91 -0.97 -17.91
CA THR A 160 -31.76 -0.49 -19.01
C THR A 160 -30.93 -0.05 -20.23
N GLY A 161 -30.73 -0.97 -21.17
CA GLY A 161 -30.66 -0.67 -22.60
C GLY A 161 -29.30 -0.47 -23.26
N GLU A 162 -28.48 0.50 -22.84
CA GLU A 162 -27.41 1.01 -23.76
C GLU A 162 -26.08 1.44 -23.09
N LYS A 163 -25.96 1.42 -21.75
CA LYS A 163 -24.77 1.95 -21.08
C LYS A 163 -23.71 0.88 -20.80
N ARG A 164 -22.46 1.22 -21.13
CA ARG A 164 -21.27 0.37 -20.89
C ARG A 164 -20.99 0.23 -19.38
N LEU A 165 -20.52 -0.94 -18.96
CA LEU A 165 -20.16 -1.21 -17.57
C LEU A 165 -19.01 -0.33 -17.08
N ILE A 166 -19.20 0.34 -15.96
CA ILE A 166 -18.15 1.10 -15.28
C ILE A 166 -17.30 0.15 -14.45
N LEU A 167 -16.07 -0.08 -14.90
CA LEU A 167 -15.16 -1.04 -14.29
C LEU A 167 -14.10 -0.40 -13.38
N GLN A 168 -13.95 0.92 -13.43
CA GLN A 168 -12.82 1.63 -12.82
C GLN A 168 -13.21 3.01 -12.30
N TYR A 169 -12.45 3.49 -11.33
CA TYR A 169 -12.43 4.87 -10.85
C TYR A 169 -11.27 5.67 -11.44
N THR A 170 -11.42 6.99 -11.39
CA THR A 170 -10.32 7.94 -11.53
C THR A 170 -9.93 8.45 -10.15
N LEU A 171 -8.65 8.32 -9.77
CA LEU A 171 -8.14 8.75 -8.48
C LEU A 171 -7.35 10.05 -8.60
N ILE A 172 -7.68 11.04 -7.79
CA ILE A 172 -6.92 12.26 -7.60
C ILE A 172 -6.22 12.16 -6.24
N VAL A 173 -4.89 12.28 -6.24
CA VAL A 173 -4.05 12.29 -5.04
C VAL A 173 -3.62 13.72 -4.79
N ASP A 174 -4.14 14.29 -3.72
CA ASP A 174 -3.79 15.62 -3.26
C ASP A 174 -2.55 15.57 -2.36
N MET A 175 -1.48 16.19 -2.84
CA MET A 175 -0.20 16.29 -2.15
C MET A 175 -0.06 17.56 -1.29
N GLN A 176 -1.11 18.38 -1.20
CA GLN A 176 -1.10 19.57 -0.35
C GLN A 176 -0.82 19.18 1.12
N ASP A 177 0.05 19.95 1.77
CA ASP A 177 0.47 19.76 3.17
C ASP A 177 1.16 18.42 3.49
N VAL A 178 1.60 17.67 2.47
CA VAL A 178 2.36 16.43 2.68
C VAL A 178 3.79 16.74 3.11
N SER A 179 4.14 16.33 4.33
CA SER A 179 5.50 16.39 4.85
C SER A 179 6.20 15.04 4.74
N MET A 180 7.51 15.02 4.45
CA MET A 180 8.33 13.80 4.45
C MET A 180 8.31 13.02 5.76
N ARG A 181 7.96 13.68 6.89
CA ARG A 181 7.85 13.03 8.20
C ARG A 181 6.61 12.17 8.35
N ASN A 182 5.57 12.46 7.57
CA ASN A 182 4.23 11.92 7.78
C ASN A 182 3.86 10.83 6.77
N ILE A 183 4.82 10.36 5.98
CA ILE A 183 4.54 9.42 4.90
C ILE A 183 4.78 7.99 5.37
N ASN A 184 3.70 7.21 5.32
CA ASN A 184 3.74 5.82 5.70
C ASN A 184 4.04 4.87 4.53
N LEU A 185 5.31 4.74 4.19
CA LEU A 185 5.74 3.82 3.11
C LEU A 185 5.46 2.35 3.44
N ASP A 186 5.38 1.98 4.72
CA ASP A 186 5.09 0.61 5.12
C ASP A 186 3.60 0.28 4.93
N LEU A 187 2.70 1.24 5.18
CA LEU A 187 1.30 1.12 4.82
C LEU A 187 1.13 0.98 3.29
N LEU A 188 1.86 1.76 2.49
CA LEU A 188 1.84 1.64 1.03
C LEU A 188 2.34 0.26 0.55
N LYS A 189 3.44 -0.24 1.10
CA LYS A 189 3.95 -1.60 0.80
C LYS A 189 2.92 -2.66 1.17
N TRP A 190 2.32 -2.54 2.36
CA TRP A 190 1.26 -3.45 2.80
C TRP A 190 0.07 -3.39 1.83
N TYR A 191 -0.37 -2.19 1.45
CA TYR A 191 -1.48 -2.01 0.51
C TYR A 191 -1.21 -2.71 -0.84
N ILE A 192 -0.02 -2.49 -1.41
CA ILE A 192 0.37 -3.08 -2.70
C ILE A 192 0.49 -4.60 -2.60
N ARG A 193 0.98 -5.13 -1.48
CA ARG A 193 1.19 -6.58 -1.30
C ARG A 193 -0.09 -7.32 -0.90
N GLU A 194 -0.92 -6.73 -0.06
CA GLU A 194 -2.09 -7.39 0.51
C GLU A 194 -3.38 -7.02 -0.20
N ILE A 195 -3.58 -5.76 -0.57
CA ILE A 195 -4.87 -5.29 -1.06
C ILE A 195 -4.97 -5.35 -2.58
N VAL A 196 -3.96 -4.84 -3.30
CA VAL A 196 -3.96 -4.80 -4.78
C VAL A 196 -4.13 -6.19 -5.42
N PRO A 197 -3.63 -7.31 -4.86
CA PRO A 197 -3.93 -8.65 -5.37
C PRO A 197 -5.41 -9.02 -5.37
N ARG A 198 -6.16 -8.52 -4.39
CA ARG A 198 -7.54 -8.93 -4.10
C ARG A 198 -8.56 -7.99 -4.72
N PHE A 199 -8.15 -6.75 -4.98
CA PHE A 199 -8.94 -5.72 -5.67
C PHE A 199 -8.22 -5.22 -6.94
N PRO A 200 -7.91 -6.10 -7.90
CA PRO A 200 -7.14 -5.71 -9.07
C PRO A 200 -7.91 -4.73 -9.95
N GLY A 201 -7.19 -3.82 -10.62
CA GLY A 201 -7.72 -3.11 -11.78
C GLY A 201 -8.80 -2.06 -11.52
N MET A 202 -9.14 -1.74 -10.27
CA MET A 202 -10.20 -0.75 -9.96
C MET A 202 -9.85 0.70 -10.31
N LEU A 203 -8.58 1.02 -10.59
CA LEU A 203 -8.15 2.37 -10.96
C LEU A 203 -7.77 2.43 -12.44
N ALA A 204 -8.36 3.39 -13.15
CA ALA A 204 -8.02 3.72 -14.53
C ALA A 204 -6.76 4.61 -14.59
N ALA A 205 -6.77 5.68 -13.80
CA ALA A 205 -5.71 6.67 -13.72
C ALA A 205 -5.53 7.17 -12.28
N VAL A 206 -4.32 7.64 -11.97
CA VAL A 206 -3.98 8.29 -10.70
C VAL A 206 -3.35 9.64 -11.01
N PHE A 207 -4.09 10.72 -10.79
CA PHE A 207 -3.63 12.10 -10.97
C PHE A 207 -3.04 12.64 -9.68
N VAL A 208 -1.76 12.98 -9.68
CA VAL A 208 -1.09 13.60 -8.55
C VAL A 208 -1.09 15.11 -8.74
N ILE A 209 -1.82 15.82 -7.88
CA ILE A 209 -1.94 17.27 -7.90
C ILE A 209 -1.22 17.90 -6.71
N ASN A 210 -1.06 19.23 -6.73
CA ASN A 210 -0.31 19.96 -5.70
C ASN A 210 1.12 19.40 -5.48
N PHE A 211 1.69 18.82 -6.53
CA PHE A 211 3.03 18.25 -6.52
C PHE A 211 4.07 19.36 -6.64
N SER A 212 5.03 19.41 -5.73
CA SER A 212 6.12 20.37 -5.75
C SER A 212 7.48 19.67 -5.80
N TRP A 213 8.54 20.43 -5.99
CA TRP A 213 9.92 19.90 -6.03
C TRP A 213 10.30 19.16 -4.74
N THR A 214 9.70 19.51 -3.59
CA THR A 214 9.97 18.83 -2.31
C THR A 214 9.48 17.38 -2.33
N HIS A 215 8.42 17.10 -3.10
CA HIS A 215 7.81 15.77 -3.25
C HIS A 215 8.57 14.87 -4.25
N ALA A 216 9.56 15.40 -4.99
CA ALA A 216 10.35 14.61 -5.95
C ALA A 216 11.12 13.46 -5.27
N SER A 217 11.62 13.70 -4.06
CA SER A 217 12.32 12.70 -3.25
C SER A 217 11.38 11.53 -2.88
N LEU A 218 10.16 11.85 -2.45
CA LEU A 218 9.12 10.87 -2.15
C LEU A 218 8.76 10.04 -3.39
N TRP A 219 8.52 10.69 -4.52
CA TRP A 219 8.16 9.98 -5.75
C TRP A 219 9.22 8.93 -6.13
N ASN A 220 10.51 9.23 -5.94
CA ASN A 220 11.59 8.26 -6.17
C ASN A 220 11.54 7.04 -5.24
N LEU A 221 10.99 7.18 -4.03
CA LEU A 221 10.76 6.05 -3.11
C LEU A 221 9.53 5.25 -3.54
N VAL A 222 8.42 5.93 -3.83
CA VAL A 222 7.16 5.30 -4.27
C VAL A 222 7.35 4.50 -5.56
N LYS A 223 8.15 5.02 -6.51
CA LYS A 223 8.48 4.31 -7.76
C LYS A 223 9.11 2.94 -7.55
N ARG A 224 9.86 2.76 -6.46
CA ARG A 224 10.51 1.48 -6.14
C ARG A 224 9.56 0.46 -5.51
N ILE A 225 8.41 0.92 -5.03
CA ILE A 225 7.39 0.10 -4.38
C ILE A 225 6.30 -0.29 -5.38
N LEU A 226 5.93 0.62 -6.29
CA LEU A 226 4.87 0.39 -7.26
C LEU A 226 5.31 -0.58 -8.38
N PRO A 227 4.43 -1.52 -8.76
CA PRO A 227 4.67 -2.36 -9.94
C PRO A 227 4.51 -1.55 -11.23
N GLU A 228 5.16 -1.98 -12.30
CA GLU A 228 5.18 -1.28 -13.61
C GLU A 228 3.77 -0.95 -14.16
N PRO A 229 2.76 -1.85 -14.11
CA PRO A 229 1.41 -1.51 -14.57
C PRO A 229 0.69 -0.45 -13.73
N ALA A 230 1.13 -0.22 -12.49
CA ALA A 230 0.62 0.87 -11.66
C ALA A 230 1.35 2.18 -11.99
N LEU A 231 2.67 2.12 -12.22
CA LEU A 231 3.48 3.28 -12.59
C LEU A 231 3.00 3.96 -13.86
N SER A 232 2.62 3.20 -14.88
CA SER A 232 2.12 3.74 -16.15
C SER A 232 0.78 4.50 -16.02
N LYS A 233 0.08 4.36 -14.89
CA LYS A 233 -1.19 5.03 -14.61
C LYS A 233 -1.03 6.28 -13.73
N VAL A 234 0.15 6.50 -13.15
CA VAL A 234 0.41 7.68 -12.33
C VAL A 234 0.81 8.84 -13.22
N LEU A 235 0.03 9.92 -13.15
CA LEU A 235 0.14 11.09 -14.00
C LEU A 235 0.28 12.34 -13.13
N PHE A 236 1.08 13.30 -13.59
CA PHE A 236 1.32 14.58 -12.91
C PHE A 236 0.82 15.72 -13.81
N PRO A 237 -0.50 15.90 -13.94
CA PRO A 237 -1.08 16.90 -14.82
C PRO A 237 -0.92 18.31 -14.25
N THR A 238 -1.01 19.31 -15.12
CA THR A 238 -1.36 20.68 -14.69
C THR A 238 -2.86 20.74 -14.38
N MET A 239 -3.33 21.77 -13.68
CA MET A 239 -4.77 21.93 -13.42
C MET A 239 -5.60 21.96 -14.72
N LYS A 240 -5.09 22.61 -15.77
CA LYS A 240 -5.72 22.58 -17.10
C LYS A 240 -5.81 21.14 -17.65
N GLY A 241 -4.70 20.40 -17.60
CA GLY A 241 -4.68 19.01 -18.06
C GLY A 241 -5.56 18.07 -17.24
N LEU A 242 -5.81 18.37 -15.97
CA LEU A 242 -6.82 17.67 -15.16
C LEU A 242 -8.23 17.97 -15.68
N HIS A 243 -8.55 19.23 -15.98
CA HIS A 243 -9.86 19.63 -16.49
C HIS A 243 -10.20 19.07 -17.87
N ASP A 244 -9.18 18.75 -18.68
CA ASP A 244 -9.35 18.06 -19.96
C ASP A 244 -9.90 16.62 -19.79
N VAL A 245 -9.75 16.02 -18.60
CA VAL A 245 -10.19 14.66 -18.30
C VAL A 245 -11.32 14.62 -17.27
N VAL A 246 -11.27 15.48 -16.26
CA VAL A 246 -12.29 15.58 -15.21
C VAL A 246 -12.98 16.93 -15.33
N PRO A 247 -14.24 16.99 -15.78
CA PRO A 247 -14.98 18.23 -15.93
C PRO A 247 -14.97 19.06 -14.65
N THR A 248 -14.94 20.38 -14.79
CA THR A 248 -14.99 21.30 -13.64
C THR A 248 -16.28 21.15 -12.84
N SER A 249 -17.39 20.75 -13.47
CA SER A 249 -18.65 20.41 -12.79
C SER A 249 -18.55 19.17 -11.88
N SER A 250 -17.54 18.33 -12.07
CA SER A 250 -17.27 17.11 -11.29
C SER A 250 -16.16 17.30 -10.24
N LEU A 251 -15.69 18.53 -10.03
CA LEU A 251 -14.60 18.84 -9.11
C LEU A 251 -15.01 19.86 -8.03
N PRO A 252 -14.54 19.71 -6.78
CA PRO A 252 -14.62 20.75 -5.74
C PRO A 252 -13.94 22.06 -6.14
N GLN A 253 -14.42 23.17 -5.56
CA GLN A 253 -13.83 24.52 -5.72
C GLN A 253 -12.32 24.56 -5.41
N GLU A 254 -11.88 23.80 -4.40
CA GLU A 254 -10.46 23.71 -4.00
C GLU A 254 -9.56 23.16 -5.13
N TYR A 255 -10.15 22.43 -6.07
CA TYR A 255 -9.48 21.84 -7.23
C TYR A 255 -9.90 22.53 -8.54
N GLY A 256 -10.35 23.80 -8.47
CA GLY A 256 -10.72 24.59 -9.64
C GLY A 256 -12.07 24.21 -10.28
N GLY A 257 -12.90 23.46 -9.57
CA GLY A 257 -14.22 23.05 -10.04
C GLY A 257 -15.39 23.89 -9.51
N GLN A 258 -16.60 23.38 -9.72
CA GLN A 258 -17.87 24.05 -9.40
C GLN A 258 -18.61 23.42 -8.22
N LEU A 259 -18.20 22.22 -7.76
CA LEU A 259 -18.80 21.60 -6.58
C LEU A 259 -18.43 22.36 -5.31
N PRO A 260 -19.23 22.24 -4.23
CA PRO A 260 -18.86 22.74 -2.91
C PRO A 260 -17.45 22.31 -2.47
N LYS A 261 -16.96 22.93 -1.39
CA LYS A 261 -15.70 22.53 -0.77
C LYS A 261 -15.75 21.06 -0.39
N LEU A 262 -14.60 20.38 -0.38
CA LEU A 262 -14.57 18.93 -0.28
C LEU A 262 -15.25 18.40 1.00
N LYS A 263 -15.16 19.16 2.10
CA LYS A 263 -15.80 18.85 3.38
C LYS A 263 -17.33 18.92 3.35
N ASP A 264 -17.88 19.71 2.43
CA ASP A 264 -19.31 19.95 2.30
C ASP A 264 -19.95 19.05 1.23
N VAL A 265 -19.14 18.28 0.49
CA VAL A 265 -19.61 17.37 -0.56
C VAL A 265 -19.99 16.03 0.05
N THR A 266 -21.11 15.46 -0.40
CA THR A 266 -21.53 14.09 -0.05
C THR A 266 -20.46 13.08 -0.44
N ASN A 267 -19.95 12.35 0.55
CA ASN A 267 -18.98 11.29 0.36
C ASN A 267 -19.64 9.92 0.52
N ILE A 268 -19.66 9.12 -0.56
CA ILE A 268 -20.27 7.78 -0.56
C ILE A 268 -19.57 6.82 0.42
N VAL A 269 -18.28 7.06 0.69
CA VAL A 269 -17.49 6.24 1.62
C VAL A 269 -17.84 6.57 3.08
N THR A 270 -18.56 7.66 3.33
CA THR A 270 -19.00 8.03 4.68
C THR A 270 -20.16 7.13 5.11
N ILE A 271 -19.97 6.43 6.22
CA ILE A 271 -21.03 5.70 6.92
C ILE A 271 -22.07 6.72 7.39
N PRO A 272 -23.39 6.50 7.18
CA PRO A 272 -24.40 7.36 7.77
C PRO A 272 -24.15 7.43 9.27
N ASP A 273 -23.85 8.63 9.79
CA ASP A 273 -23.84 8.80 11.24
C ASP A 273 -25.26 8.49 11.70
N GLU A 274 -25.38 7.50 12.59
CA GLU A 274 -26.65 7.14 13.21
C GLU A 274 -27.30 8.44 13.72
N PRO A 275 -28.54 8.77 13.32
CA PRO A 275 -29.13 10.06 13.65
C PRO A 275 -29.10 10.17 15.18
N SER A 276 -28.39 11.21 15.64
CA SER A 276 -28.26 11.52 17.05
C SER A 276 -29.66 11.56 17.63
N SER A 277 -30.01 10.56 18.42
CA SER A 277 -31.31 10.53 19.09
C SER A 277 -31.43 11.85 19.88
N PRO A 278 -32.54 12.59 19.75
CA PRO A 278 -32.70 13.84 20.48
C PRO A 278 -32.56 13.54 21.98
N SER A 279 -31.62 14.21 22.62
CA SER A 279 -31.42 14.19 24.05
C SER A 279 -32.72 14.60 24.73
N LEU A 280 -33.42 13.62 25.29
CA LEU A 280 -34.53 13.85 26.21
C LEU A 280 -33.93 14.15 27.58
N ASP A 281 -34.21 15.37 28.02
CA ASP A 281 -33.92 15.90 29.34
C ASP A 281 -34.38 14.96 30.48
N GLY A 282 -33.51 14.91 31.50
CA GLY A 282 -33.93 14.89 32.91
C GLY A 282 -34.24 13.54 33.54
N ARG A 283 -33.32 13.04 34.39
CA ARG A 283 -33.69 12.75 35.79
C ARG A 283 -32.48 12.57 36.71
N THR A 284 -32.34 13.50 37.64
CA THR A 284 -31.66 13.36 38.92
C THR A 284 -32.29 12.24 39.73
N VAL A 285 -31.55 11.18 40.09
CA VAL A 285 -31.83 10.34 41.26
C VAL A 285 -30.52 9.80 41.87
N SER A 286 -30.18 10.41 43.00
CA SER A 286 -29.69 9.87 44.27
C SER A 286 -28.69 8.70 44.35
N HIS A 287 -27.58 9.02 45.02
CA HIS A 287 -26.76 8.14 45.86
C HIS A 287 -27.56 7.08 46.63
N THR A 288 -27.11 5.83 46.56
CA THR A 288 -27.15 4.92 47.71
C THR A 288 -25.93 4.00 47.69
N ASP A 289 -25.21 4.00 48.81
CA ASP A 289 -24.04 3.18 49.12
C ASP A 289 -24.41 1.72 49.42
N ALA A 290 -23.36 0.89 49.35
CA ALA A 290 -23.17 -0.41 50.01
C ALA A 290 -23.68 -1.69 49.31
N HIS A 291 -22.73 -2.47 48.75
CA HIS A 291 -22.30 -3.75 49.37
C HIS A 291 -21.11 -4.36 48.63
N ARG A 292 -20.05 -4.66 49.39
CA ARG A 292 -18.82 -5.32 48.96
C ARG A 292 -18.88 -6.78 49.38
N PRO A 293 -18.79 -7.76 48.47
CA PRO A 293 -18.41 -9.12 48.83
C PRO A 293 -16.90 -9.31 48.68
N SER A 294 -16.31 -9.92 49.70
CA SER A 294 -14.94 -10.44 49.76
C SER A 294 -14.69 -11.51 48.69
N PRO A 295 -13.44 -11.69 48.21
CA PRO A 295 -13.13 -12.73 47.23
C PRO A 295 -12.96 -14.11 47.89
N PRO A 296 -13.42 -15.21 47.28
CA PRO A 296 -12.97 -16.53 47.68
C PRO A 296 -11.52 -16.76 47.20
N ALA A 297 -10.65 -17.04 48.17
CA ALA A 297 -9.36 -17.65 47.94
C ALA A 297 -9.55 -19.08 47.41
N ASN A 298 -9.02 -19.35 46.21
CA ASN A 298 -8.41 -20.62 45.78
C ASN A 298 -8.02 -20.51 44.29
N PHE A 299 -6.91 -19.83 44.00
CA PHE A 299 -6.26 -19.99 42.70
C PHE A 299 -5.41 -21.26 42.76
N ALA A 300 -5.93 -22.34 42.19
CA ALA A 300 -5.12 -23.49 41.81
C ALA A 300 -3.93 -23.00 40.97
N ALA A 301 -2.72 -23.42 41.34
CA ALA A 301 -1.50 -23.07 40.63
C ALA A 301 -1.64 -23.46 39.14
N ALA A 302 -1.58 -22.47 38.24
CA ALA A 302 -1.67 -22.69 36.81
C ALA A 302 -0.54 -23.65 36.35
N PRO A 303 -0.82 -24.59 35.43
CA PRO A 303 0.17 -25.55 34.97
C PRO A 303 1.35 -24.83 34.29
N ARG A 304 2.57 -25.08 34.78
CA ARG A 304 3.80 -24.57 34.16
C ARG A 304 4.00 -25.25 32.80
N ILE A 305 3.80 -24.50 31.71
CA ILE A 305 4.05 -24.99 30.35
C ILE A 305 5.58 -25.10 30.15
N SER A 306 6.06 -26.30 29.80
CA SER A 306 7.47 -26.56 29.53
C SER A 306 7.99 -25.67 28.37
N PRO A 307 9.23 -25.13 28.44
CA PRO A 307 9.84 -24.33 27.37
C PRO A 307 9.87 -25.02 26.00
N ARG A 308 9.80 -26.36 25.97
CA ARG A 308 9.80 -27.16 24.73
C ARG A 308 8.41 -27.71 24.35
N SER A 309 7.35 -27.30 25.04
CA SER A 309 5.98 -27.70 24.71
C SER A 309 5.56 -27.13 23.35
N ARG A 310 4.81 -27.92 22.56
CA ARG A 310 4.20 -27.46 21.30
C ARG A 310 3.18 -26.34 21.50
N TYR A 311 2.65 -26.21 22.72
CA TYR A 311 1.73 -25.15 23.12
C TYR A 311 2.45 -23.89 23.64
N ASN A 312 3.78 -23.86 23.60
CA ASN A 312 4.56 -22.66 23.90
C ASN A 312 4.74 -21.82 22.62
N PRO A 313 4.08 -20.66 22.48
CA PRO A 313 4.24 -19.79 21.30
C PRO A 313 5.67 -19.20 21.19
N PHE A 314 6.45 -19.26 22.27
CA PHE A 314 7.82 -18.79 22.36
C PHE A 314 8.77 -19.97 22.62
N PHE A 315 8.83 -20.87 21.65
CA PHE A 315 9.64 -22.10 21.68
C PHE A 315 11.06 -21.84 22.22
N GLY A 316 11.43 -22.56 23.29
CA GLY A 316 12.75 -22.48 23.92
C GLY A 316 12.87 -21.46 25.06
N TYR A 317 11.84 -20.68 25.38
CA TYR A 317 11.87 -19.69 26.47
C TYR A 317 10.82 -19.99 27.54
N PRO A 318 11.14 -19.83 28.85
CA PRO A 318 10.18 -20.02 29.93
C PRO A 318 9.17 -18.87 29.97
N ILE A 319 7.89 -19.21 30.10
CA ILE A 319 6.76 -18.28 30.24
C ILE A 319 6.23 -18.35 31.68
N SER A 320 5.90 -17.21 32.29
CA SER A 320 5.23 -17.16 33.59
C SER A 320 3.73 -16.86 33.40
N PRO A 321 2.80 -17.67 33.95
CA PRO A 321 1.38 -17.40 33.92
C PRO A 321 1.00 -16.47 35.08
N HIS A 322 1.40 -15.20 35.03
CA HIS A 322 0.78 -14.16 35.87
C HIS A 322 -0.01 -13.23 34.96
N ALA A 323 -1.34 -13.38 34.99
CA ALA A 323 -2.26 -12.44 34.37
C ALA A 323 -2.25 -11.14 35.19
N PRO A 324 -1.90 -9.98 34.61
CA PRO A 324 -2.31 -8.71 35.21
C PRO A 324 -3.83 -8.55 35.05
N ALA A 325 -4.45 -7.79 35.96
CA ALA A 325 -5.91 -7.58 36.05
C ALA A 325 -6.57 -6.90 34.83
N SER A 326 -5.85 -6.72 33.72
CA SER A 326 -6.38 -6.30 32.42
C SER A 326 -6.50 -7.54 31.54
N GLY A 327 -7.72 -7.89 31.13
CA GLY A 327 -8.10 -9.15 30.45
C GLY A 327 -7.50 -9.42 29.07
N SER A 328 -6.20 -9.26 28.87
CA SER A 328 -5.48 -9.74 27.70
C SER A 328 -4.89 -11.14 27.97
N SER A 329 -5.34 -12.11 27.18
CA SER A 329 -4.94 -13.53 27.25
C SER A 329 -3.61 -13.81 26.54
N ILE A 330 -2.64 -12.89 26.60
CA ILE A 330 -1.35 -13.04 25.89
C ILE A 330 -0.20 -13.17 26.92
N PRO A 331 0.51 -14.31 26.96
CA PRO A 331 1.61 -14.51 27.91
C PRO A 331 2.79 -13.58 27.64
N HIS A 332 3.24 -12.84 28.66
CA HIS A 332 4.33 -11.88 28.53
C HIS A 332 5.70 -12.53 28.83
N LEU A 333 6.69 -12.31 27.96
CA LEU A 333 8.07 -12.79 28.16
C LEU A 333 8.82 -11.90 29.16
N HIS A 334 9.48 -12.51 30.14
CA HIS A 334 10.18 -11.83 31.23
C HIS A 334 11.41 -10.99 30.78
N HIS A 335 11.89 -11.15 29.54
CA HIS A 335 13.16 -10.57 29.07
C HIS A 335 13.09 -10.01 27.62
N GLY A 336 12.27 -8.98 27.40
CA GLY A 336 12.11 -8.34 26.08
C GLY A 336 13.33 -7.60 25.50
N ARG A 337 14.40 -7.36 26.29
CA ARG A 337 15.48 -6.42 25.90
C ARG A 337 16.74 -7.09 25.29
N ARG A 338 16.91 -8.41 25.36
CA ARG A 338 18.13 -9.10 24.86
C ARG A 338 18.06 -9.54 23.39
N ARG A 339 16.86 -9.72 22.82
CA ARG A 339 16.63 -10.26 21.46
C ARG A 339 17.20 -9.40 20.33
N LYS A 340 17.10 -8.07 20.43
CA LYS A 340 17.61 -7.15 19.39
C LYS A 340 19.14 -7.16 19.32
N ARG A 341 19.81 -7.30 20.47
CA ARG A 341 21.27 -7.30 20.55
C ARG A 341 21.86 -8.57 19.98
N ASP A 342 21.27 -9.72 20.29
CA ASP A 342 21.79 -11.00 19.81
C ASP A 342 21.51 -11.16 18.31
N LEU A 343 20.34 -10.72 17.81
CA LEU A 343 20.06 -10.66 16.37
C LEU A 343 21.05 -9.74 15.63
N ALA A 344 21.31 -8.54 16.17
CA ALA A 344 22.29 -7.62 15.59
C ALA A 344 23.67 -8.26 15.54
N ARG A 345 24.13 -8.87 16.65
CA ARG A 345 25.43 -9.58 16.71
C ARG A 345 25.51 -10.69 15.67
N THR A 346 24.47 -11.51 15.52
CA THR A 346 24.47 -12.59 14.53
C THR A 346 24.52 -12.05 13.10
N LEU A 347 23.76 -10.99 12.79
CA LEU A 347 23.79 -10.35 11.48
C LEU A 347 25.15 -9.71 11.18
N THR A 348 25.79 -9.06 12.16
CA THR A 348 27.14 -8.48 11.97
C THR A 348 28.17 -9.58 11.71
N ILE A 349 28.10 -10.72 12.41
CA ILE A 349 28.99 -11.87 12.19
C ILE A 349 28.78 -12.47 10.80
N LEU A 350 27.52 -12.63 10.35
CA LEU A 350 27.21 -13.17 9.03
C LEU A 350 27.63 -12.22 7.90
N TRP A 351 27.43 -10.92 8.10
CA TRP A 351 27.90 -9.90 7.16
C TRP A 351 29.44 -9.92 7.05
N TRP A 352 30.14 -9.96 8.18
CA TRP A 352 31.60 -10.06 8.19
C TRP A 352 32.10 -11.34 7.50
N LYS A 353 31.49 -12.50 7.78
CA LYS A 353 31.85 -13.76 7.11
C LYS A 353 31.64 -13.69 5.59
N ARG A 354 30.58 -13.05 5.12
CA ARG A 354 30.26 -12.94 3.69
C ARG A 354 31.21 -11.98 2.95
N TRP A 355 31.62 -10.89 3.59
CA TRP A 355 32.35 -9.80 2.93
C TRP A 355 33.84 -9.71 3.27
N LYS A 356 34.35 -10.50 4.23
CA LYS A 356 35.78 -10.49 4.58
C LYS A 356 36.68 -10.82 3.39
N THR A 357 36.38 -11.87 2.62
CA THR A 357 37.21 -12.30 1.49
C THR A 357 37.31 -11.22 0.38
N PRO A 358 36.19 -10.65 -0.13
CA PRO A 358 36.28 -9.61 -1.16
C PRO A 358 36.92 -8.31 -0.66
N LEU A 359 36.71 -7.91 0.61
CA LEU A 359 37.34 -6.71 1.18
C LEU A 359 38.86 -6.87 1.31
N VAL A 360 39.32 -8.03 1.79
CA VAL A 360 40.75 -8.33 1.89
C VAL A 360 41.39 -8.37 0.51
N PHE A 361 40.74 -8.99 -0.48
CA PHE A 361 41.23 -9.01 -1.86
C PHE A 361 41.31 -7.61 -2.47
N GLY A 362 40.27 -6.78 -2.27
CA GLY A 362 40.26 -5.39 -2.72
C GLY A 362 41.38 -4.55 -2.10
N LEU A 363 41.68 -4.76 -0.81
CA LEU A 363 42.77 -4.09 -0.12
C LEU A 363 44.14 -4.46 -0.69
N TYR A 364 44.39 -5.75 -0.97
CA TYR A 364 45.63 -6.20 -1.61
C TYR A 364 45.78 -5.65 -3.03
N LEU A 365 44.70 -5.61 -3.81
CA LEU A 365 44.69 -5.04 -5.15
C LEU A 365 45.03 -3.54 -5.11
N PHE A 366 44.43 -2.80 -4.17
CA PHE A 366 44.72 -1.39 -3.96
C PHE A 366 46.18 -1.15 -3.60
N LEU A 367 46.74 -1.91 -2.65
CA LEU A 367 48.15 -1.81 -2.28
C LEU A 367 49.08 -2.15 -3.45
N ALA A 368 48.75 -3.15 -4.26
CA ALA A 368 49.51 -3.49 -5.45
C ALA A 368 49.52 -2.35 -6.47
N LEU A 369 48.37 -1.72 -6.72
CA LEU A 369 48.25 -0.55 -7.61
C LEU A 369 49.06 0.65 -7.09
N CYS A 370 49.02 0.92 -5.78
CA CYS A 370 49.84 1.97 -5.17
C CYS A 370 51.35 1.70 -5.34
N CYS A 371 51.80 0.45 -5.15
CA CYS A 371 53.20 0.07 -5.35
C CYS A 371 53.65 0.21 -6.82
N VAL A 372 52.78 -0.12 -7.78
CA VAL A 372 53.06 0.07 -9.21
C VAL A 372 53.10 1.56 -9.56
N GLY A 373 52.16 2.37 -9.05
CA GLY A 373 52.15 3.82 -9.24
C GLY A 373 53.37 4.52 -8.63
N ALA A 374 53.81 4.11 -7.44
CA ALA A 374 55.01 4.63 -6.82
C ALA A 374 56.30 4.28 -7.60
N ARG A 375 56.33 3.09 -8.23
CA ARG A 375 57.44 2.69 -9.11
C ARG A 375 57.44 3.47 -10.43
N SER A 376 56.28 3.69 -11.06
CA SER A 376 56.21 4.45 -12.32
C SER A 376 56.57 5.93 -12.12
N GLN A 377 56.18 6.54 -10.98
CA GLN A 377 56.63 7.88 -10.61
C GLN A 377 58.15 7.95 -10.42
N ARG A 378 58.76 6.99 -9.72
CA ARG A 378 60.23 6.93 -9.57
C ARG A 378 60.96 6.82 -10.91
N TRP A 379 60.41 6.07 -11.88
CA TRP A 379 60.96 5.99 -13.23
C TRP A 379 60.83 7.29 -14.02
N HIS A 380 59.73 8.02 -13.87
CA HIS A 380 59.55 9.33 -14.48
C HIS A 380 60.53 10.39 -13.95
N TRP A 381 60.79 10.41 -12.64
CA TRP A 381 61.79 11.31 -12.04
C TRP A 381 63.22 10.95 -12.44
N ALA A 382 63.55 9.66 -12.58
CA ALA A 382 64.87 9.23 -13.05
C ALA A 382 65.14 9.62 -14.53
N ARG A 383 64.11 9.64 -15.39
CA ARG A 383 64.22 10.12 -16.80
C ARG A 383 64.37 11.64 -16.91
N LEU A 384 63.85 12.41 -15.95
CA LEU A 384 64.01 13.87 -15.92
C LEU A 384 65.41 14.30 -15.49
N LEU A 385 66.11 13.48 -14.70
CA LEU A 385 67.49 13.75 -14.26
C LEU A 385 68.58 13.35 -15.27
N THR A 386 68.24 12.58 -16.31
CA THR A 386 69.20 12.15 -17.35
C THR A 386 69.05 12.89 -18.67
N HIS A 387 68.15 13.88 -18.78
CA HIS A 387 68.00 14.68 -19.99
C HIS A 387 69.04 15.81 -20.05
N PRO A 388 69.93 15.85 -21.06
CA PRO A 388 71.00 16.85 -21.16
C PRO A 388 70.44 18.15 -21.75
N VAL A 389 69.68 18.91 -20.96
CA VAL A 389 69.22 20.25 -21.35
C VAL A 389 69.94 21.36 -20.56
N PHE A 390 70.73 20.98 -19.53
CA PHE A 390 71.42 21.95 -18.67
C PHE A 390 72.81 22.42 -19.16
N VAL A 391 73.14 22.23 -20.45
CA VAL A 391 74.41 22.75 -21.03
C VAL A 391 74.19 23.99 -21.91
N ARG A 392 72.95 24.34 -22.27
CA ARG A 392 72.68 25.48 -23.19
C ARG A 392 72.47 26.84 -22.52
N SER A 393 72.35 26.92 -21.19
CA SER A 393 72.18 28.19 -20.46
C SER A 393 73.49 28.95 -20.22
N HIS A 394 74.66 28.28 -20.29
CA HIS A 394 75.95 28.94 -20.04
C HIS A 394 76.52 29.69 -21.26
N GLN A 395 76.01 29.44 -22.48
CA GLN A 395 76.43 30.15 -23.71
C GLN A 395 75.67 31.46 -23.95
N LEU A 396 74.50 31.66 -23.33
CA LEU A 396 73.72 32.89 -23.51
C LEU A 396 74.19 34.04 -22.61
N MET A 397 74.77 33.76 -21.44
CA MET A 397 75.31 34.83 -20.56
C MET A 397 76.62 35.44 -21.06
N ASN A 398 77.45 34.72 -21.82
CA ASN A 398 78.71 35.28 -22.37
C ASN A 398 78.50 36.22 -23.57
N ARG A 399 77.30 36.26 -24.17
CA ARG A 399 77.00 37.20 -25.28
C ARG A 399 76.44 38.55 -24.83
N LEU A 400 76.07 38.71 -23.56
CA LEU A 400 75.60 39.98 -23.00
C LEU A 400 76.69 40.78 -22.26
N ALA A 401 77.89 40.22 -22.09
CA ALA A 401 79.04 40.89 -21.45
C ALA A 401 80.07 41.48 -22.45
N LYS A 402 79.75 41.51 -23.75
CA LYS A 402 80.61 42.07 -24.81
C LYS A 402 79.90 43.08 -25.73
N ALA A 403 78.81 43.69 -25.25
CA ALA A 403 78.16 44.83 -25.91
C ALA A 403 78.31 46.08 -25.05
#